data_AF-A0A5N7Y2T7-F1
#
_entry.id   AF-A0A5N7Y2T7-F1
#
_cell.length_a   1.000
_cell.length_b   1.000
_cell.length_c   1.000
_cell.angle_alpha   90.00
_cell.angle_beta   90.00
_cell.angle_gamma   90.00
#
_symmetry.space_group_name_H-M   'P 1'
#
loop_
_entity.id
_entity.type
_entity.pdbx_description
1 polymer ?
#
loop_
_entity_poly.entity_id
_entity_poly.type
_entity_poly.pdbx_seq_one_letter_code
_entity_poly.pdbx_strand_id
1 'polypeptide(L)' 'DLTAICLCRDHNMPLRVFNMNKPGALLNVVVGGAEGTLIEEDAQ' A
#
# COMPACT_ATOMS: atom_id res chain seq x y z
N ASP A 1 6.92 1.45 -10.96
CA ASP A 1 8.23 0.87 -11.31
C ASP A 1 8.11 -0.64 -11.23
N LEU A 2 8.50 -1.38 -12.26
CA LEU A 2 8.34 -2.82 -12.28
C LEU A 2 9.31 -3.51 -11.30
N THR A 3 10.57 -3.11 -11.29
CA THR A 3 11.61 -3.70 -10.44
C THR A 3 11.29 -3.53 -8.96
N ALA A 4 10.83 -2.34 -8.55
CA ALA A 4 10.42 -2.09 -7.17
C ALA A 4 9.19 -2.93 -6.77
N ILE A 5 8.22 -3.10 -7.66
CA ILE A 5 7.04 -3.94 -7.41
C ILE A 5 7.45 -5.41 -7.25
N CYS A 6 8.30 -5.93 -8.15
CA CYS A 6 8.81 -7.29 -8.04
C CYS A 6 9.57 -7.49 -6.72
N LEU A 7 10.47 -6.57 -6.36
CA LEU A 7 11.21 -6.65 -5.10
C LEU A 7 10.29 -6.67 -3.88
N CYS A 8 9.24 -5.84 -3.86
CA CYS A 8 8.30 -5.83 -2.75
C CYS A 8 7.51 -7.15 -2.67
N ARG A 9 7.10 -7.70 -3.80
CA ARG A 9 6.43 -9.01 -3.87
C ARG A 9 7.34 -10.13 -3.37
N ASP A 10 8.57 -10.22 -3.87
CA ASP A 10 9.54 -11.28 -3.54
C ASP A 10 9.90 -11.31 -2.04
N HIS A 11 9.70 -10.18 -1.34
CA HIS A 11 9.94 -10.02 0.09
C HIS A 11 8.65 -9.90 0.93
N ASN A 12 7.49 -10.25 0.38
CA ASN A 12 6.18 -10.17 1.05
C ASN A 12 5.90 -8.79 1.70
N MET A 13 6.38 -7.70 1.07
CA MET A 13 6.20 -6.35 1.59
C MET A 13 4.88 -5.74 1.04
N PRO A 14 3.92 -5.42 1.92
CA PRO A 14 2.66 -4.82 1.48
C PRO A 14 2.88 -3.41 0.93
N LEU A 15 2.16 -3.08 -0.14
CA LEU A 15 2.22 -1.78 -0.81
C LEU A 15 0.86 -1.09 -0.70
N ARG A 16 0.87 0.20 -0.33
CA ARG A 16 -0.33 1.03 -0.26
C ARG A 16 -0.26 2.14 -1.30
N VAL A 17 -1.22 2.15 -2.22
CA VAL A 17 -1.34 3.20 -3.24
C VAL A 17 -2.56 4.06 -2.93
N PHE A 18 -2.34 5.33 -2.59
CA PHE A 18 -3.39 6.28 -2.23
C PHE A 18 -3.12 7.67 -2.79
N ASN A 19 -4.13 8.53 -2.79
CA ASN A 19 -3.99 9.92 -3.23
C ASN A 19 -3.45 10.81 -2.10
N MET A 20 -2.19 11.24 -2.21
CA MET A 20 -1.54 12.12 -1.23
C MET A 20 -2.18 13.53 -1.15
N ASN A 21 -2.84 13.98 -2.21
CA ASN A 21 -3.45 15.31 -2.27
C ASN A 21 -4.79 15.40 -1.53
N LYS A 22 -5.37 14.26 -1.12
CA LYS A 22 -6.59 14.23 -0.33
C LYS A 22 -6.25 14.52 1.14
N PRO A 23 -6.77 15.59 1.74
CA PRO A 23 -6.51 15.90 3.15
C PRO A 23 -6.91 14.72 4.06
N GLY A 24 -6.03 14.36 4.98
CA GLY A 24 -6.26 13.26 5.92
C GLY A 24 -5.98 11.85 5.37
N ALA A 25 -5.68 11.68 4.07
CA ALA A 25 -5.45 10.36 3.49
C ALA A 25 -4.24 9.64 4.09
N LEU A 26 -3.12 10.33 4.28
CA LEU A 26 -1.91 9.75 4.89
C LEU A 26 -2.18 9.28 6.32
N LEU A 27 -2.87 10.09 7.13
CA LEU A 27 -3.22 9.73 8.49
C LEU A 27 -4.10 8.47 8.48
N ASN A 28 -5.19 8.48 7.68
CA ASN A 28 -6.10 7.34 7.54
C ASN A 28 -5.36 6.05 7.17
N VAL A 29 -4.40 6.10 6.25
CA VAL A 29 -3.57 4.95 5.87
C VAL A 29 -2.78 4.41 7.06
N VAL A 30 -2.12 5.29 7.83
CA VAL A 30 -1.27 4.89 8.96
C VAL A 30 -2.09 4.29 10.12
N VAL A 31 -3.32 4.77 10.36
CA VAL A 31 -4.20 4.19 11.40
C VAL A 31 -4.88 2.88 10.96
N GLY A 32 -4.61 2.38 9.76
CA GLY A 32 -5.24 1.15 9.22
C GLY A 32 -6.62 1.37 8.60
N GLY A 33 -7.00 2.63 8.35
CA GLY A 33 -8.24 2.96 7.66
C GLY A 33 -8.22 2.53 6.19
N ALA A 34 -9.40 2.31 5.61
CA ALA A 34 -9.59 1.89 4.22
C ALA A 34 -9.41 3.07 3.25
N GLU A 35 -8.17 3.49 3.01
CA GLU A 35 -7.82 4.56 2.05
C GLU A 35 -6.89 4.03 0.95
N GLY A 36 -7.31 4.21 -0.31
CA GLY A 36 -6.57 3.71 -1.48
C GLY A 36 -6.59 2.18 -1.63
N THR A 37 -5.65 1.66 -2.41
CA THR A 37 -5.52 0.23 -2.71
C THR A 37 -4.40 -0.37 -1.88
N LEU A 38 -4.72 -1.41 -1.11
CA LEU A 38 -3.73 -2.27 -0.47
C LEU A 38 -3.38 -3.40 -1.43
N ILE A 39 -2.09 -3.60 -1.66
CA ILE A 39 -1.54 -4.70 -2.43
C ILE A 39 -0.73 -5.51 -1.43
N GLU A 40 -1.25 -6.68 -1.08
CA GLU A 40 -0.61 -7.66 -0.22
C GLU A 40 -0.72 -9.02 -0.89
N GLU A 41 0.21 -9.93 -0.58
CA GLU A 41 -0.01 -11.33 -0.94
C GLU A 41 -1.04 -11.88 0.03
N ASP A 42 -2.11 -12.48 -0.51
CA ASP A 42 -3.12 -13.17 0.28
C ASP A 42 -2.41 -14.21 1.16
N ALA A 43 -2.29 -13.92 2.46
CA ALA A 43 -1.94 -14.91 3.45
C ALA A 43 -3.14 -15.84 3.58
N GLN A 44 -3.12 -16.92 2.79
CA GLN A 44 -4.05 -18.03 2.94
C GLN A 44 -3.81 -18.78 4.26
#